data_AF-A0A662G2R7-F1
#
_entry.id   AF-A0A662G2R7-F1
#
_cell.length_a   1.000
_cell.length_b   1.000
_cell.length_c   1.000
_cell.angle_alpha   90.00
_cell.angle_beta   90.00
_cell.angle_gamma   90.00
#
_symmetry.space_group_name_H-M   'P 1'
#
loop_
_entity.id
_entity.type
_entity.pdbx_description
1 polymer ?
#
loop_
_entity_poly.entity_id
_entity_poly.type
_entity_poly.pdbx_seq_one_letter_code
_entity_poly.pdbx_strand_id
1 'polypeptide(L)'
;MSVKLNLWTSRRMARIAILGALTGAFSFIPIPVMPGMTLDPVIPALAMTYYGAFEGYWCYVVGQLIRYITQSPSKLIVNPFDIFMGSPCAMIFCAWIIRKVRYPLNLIAGVLAAILFHAYTIFPYCVIVYGWELVSIVFPLQVLGALIVISVCFVVAFGGATYMWKARGEPIFPWRFIKPEERFSVANRTRILISTAFMILTSIIAYGICFTPYVSAEIAGPPYSPYRLWMDSWIRHPITLGIGWFFWEMYKRNGEWFKISE
;
A
#
# COMPACT_ATOMS: atom_id res chain seq x y z
N MET A 1 32.72 2.74 -2.60
CA MET A 1 32.10 1.73 -3.49
C MET A 1 30.60 1.75 -3.28
N SER A 2 29.81 2.02 -4.33
CA SER A 2 28.35 1.85 -4.30
C SER A 2 28.06 0.36 -4.30
N VAL A 3 27.49 -0.18 -3.22
CA VAL A 3 27.05 -1.58 -3.19
C VAL A 3 25.81 -1.68 -4.08
N LYS A 4 25.92 -2.43 -5.19
CA LYS A 4 24.80 -2.65 -6.11
C LYS A 4 23.86 -3.70 -5.52
N LEU A 5 22.80 -3.25 -4.87
CA LEU A 5 21.74 -4.12 -4.35
C LEU A 5 20.88 -4.66 -5.50
N ASN A 6 20.86 -5.97 -5.70
CA ASN A 6 19.93 -6.62 -6.64
C ASN A 6 18.72 -7.19 -5.89
N LEU A 7 17.55 -6.58 -6.08
CA LEU A 7 16.29 -7.03 -5.48
C LEU A 7 15.60 -8.14 -6.28
N TRP A 8 15.98 -8.36 -7.54
CA TRP A 8 15.36 -9.37 -8.41
C TRP A 8 16.20 -10.65 -8.44
N THR A 9 16.25 -11.35 -7.31
CA THR A 9 16.87 -12.68 -7.23
C THR A 9 15.83 -13.77 -7.42
N SER A 10 16.22 -14.95 -7.91
CA SER A 10 15.30 -16.09 -8.14
C SER A 10 14.49 -16.45 -6.89
N ARG A 11 15.13 -16.40 -5.71
CA ARG A 11 14.50 -16.65 -4.41
C ARG A 11 13.42 -15.62 -4.10
N ARG A 12 13.67 -14.32 -4.32
CA ARG A 12 12.68 -13.26 -4.09
C ARG A 12 11.53 -13.34 -5.10
N MET A 13 11.84 -13.60 -6.37
CA MET A 13 10.81 -13.80 -7.41
C MET A 13 9.88 -14.97 -7.08
N ALA A 14 10.44 -16.11 -6.64
CA ALA A 14 9.63 -17.26 -6.21
C ALA A 14 8.72 -16.92 -5.02
N ARG A 15 9.25 -16.21 -4.00
CA ARG A 15 8.43 -15.73 -2.86
C ARG A 15 7.31 -14.81 -3.33
N ILE A 16 7.62 -13.82 -4.18
CA ILE A 16 6.63 -12.88 -4.74
C ILE A 16 5.54 -13.62 -5.51
N ALA A 17 5.91 -14.62 -6.32
CA ALA A 17 4.95 -15.41 -7.09
C ALA A 17 4.02 -16.23 -6.19
N ILE A 18 4.57 -16.98 -5.22
CA ILE A 18 3.78 -17.82 -4.31
C ILE A 18 2.87 -16.96 -3.43
N LEU A 19 3.43 -15.91 -2.81
CA LEU A 19 2.67 -15.00 -1.96
C LEU A 19 1.66 -14.21 -2.78
N GLY A 20 1.98 -13.82 -4.01
CA GLY A 20 1.06 -13.14 -4.93
C GLY A 20 -0.10 -14.04 -5.37
N ALA A 21 0.14 -15.33 -5.59
CA ALA A 21 -0.92 -16.29 -5.86
C ALA A 21 -1.86 -16.44 -4.65
N LEU A 22 -1.31 -16.51 -3.44
CA LEU A 22 -2.11 -16.50 -2.21
C LEU A 22 -2.89 -15.18 -2.05
N THR A 23 -2.28 -14.03 -2.30
CA THR A 23 -2.98 -12.73 -2.35
C THR A 23 -4.17 -12.79 -3.31
N GLY A 24 -3.97 -13.33 -4.52
CA GLY A 24 -5.03 -13.54 -5.50
C GLY A 24 -6.15 -14.44 -4.96
N ALA A 25 -5.83 -15.52 -4.26
CA ALA A 25 -6.83 -16.39 -3.63
C ALA A 25 -7.64 -15.66 -2.53
N PHE A 26 -6.98 -14.87 -1.68
CA PHE A 26 -7.66 -14.08 -0.64
C PHE A 26 -8.54 -12.96 -1.20
N SER A 27 -8.30 -12.53 -2.45
CA SER A 27 -9.19 -11.60 -3.15
C SER A 27 -10.57 -12.16 -3.48
N PHE A 28 -10.78 -13.48 -3.32
CA PHE A 28 -12.11 -14.11 -3.44
C PHE A 28 -12.88 -14.13 -2.12
N ILE A 29 -12.28 -13.66 -1.02
CA ILE A 29 -12.92 -13.62 0.30
C ILE A 29 -13.41 -12.19 0.56
N PRO A 30 -14.71 -11.89 0.33
CA PRO A 30 -15.25 -10.56 0.53
C PRO A 30 -15.39 -10.23 2.03
N ILE A 31 -15.35 -8.94 2.35
CA ILE A 31 -15.69 -8.45 3.67
C ILE A 31 -17.22 -8.30 3.77
N PRO A 32 -17.92 -9.00 4.69
CA PRO A 32 -19.39 -9.08 4.71
C PRO A 32 -20.13 -7.73 4.75
N VAL A 33 -19.49 -6.70 5.28
CA VAL A 33 -20.07 -5.36 5.49
C VAL A 33 -19.56 -4.31 4.49
N MET A 34 -18.73 -4.71 3.52
CA MET A 34 -18.10 -3.80 2.56
C MET A 34 -18.04 -4.38 1.15
N PRO A 35 -19.03 -4.08 0.30
CA PRO A 35 -19.00 -4.42 -1.11
C PRO A 35 -17.73 -3.88 -1.78
N GLY A 36 -16.96 -4.75 -2.42
CA GLY A 36 -15.74 -4.40 -3.15
C GLY A 36 -14.43 -4.52 -2.35
N MET A 37 -14.49 -4.60 -1.01
CA MET A 37 -13.33 -4.92 -0.18
C MET A 37 -13.19 -6.43 0.04
N THR A 38 -11.94 -6.89 0.02
CA THR A 38 -11.57 -8.31 0.14
C THR A 38 -10.40 -8.46 1.10
N LEU A 39 -10.05 -9.69 1.45
CA LEU A 39 -8.89 -9.98 2.32
C LEU A 39 -7.55 -10.03 1.56
N ASP A 40 -7.49 -9.52 0.33
CA ASP A 40 -6.26 -9.44 -0.46
C ASP A 40 -5.07 -8.74 0.24
N PRO A 41 -5.20 -7.76 1.16
CA PRO A 41 -4.02 -7.16 1.78
C PRO A 41 -3.35 -8.04 2.84
N VAL A 42 -3.95 -9.15 3.24
CA VAL A 42 -3.48 -10.00 4.34
C VAL A 42 -2.11 -10.61 4.07
N ILE A 43 -1.94 -11.25 2.90
CA ILE A 43 -0.67 -11.89 2.53
C ILE A 43 0.42 -10.85 2.23
N PRO A 44 0.15 -9.74 1.53
CA PRO A 44 1.10 -8.65 1.39
C PRO A 44 1.53 -8.01 2.70
N ALA A 45 0.62 -7.84 3.67
CA ALA A 45 0.96 -7.32 4.99
C ALA A 45 1.92 -8.26 5.74
N LEU A 46 1.70 -9.57 5.64
CA LEU A 46 2.62 -10.58 6.16
C LEU A 46 3.99 -10.51 5.46
N ALA A 47 4.00 -10.50 4.12
CA ALA A 47 5.23 -10.42 3.33
C ALA A 47 6.03 -9.14 3.63
N MET A 48 5.32 -8.02 3.77
CA MET A 48 5.87 -6.71 4.14
C MET A 48 6.52 -6.72 5.53
N THR A 49 5.82 -7.31 6.49
CA THR A 49 6.30 -7.44 7.86
C THR A 49 7.53 -8.35 7.89
N TYR A 50 7.45 -9.54 7.28
CA TYR A 50 8.49 -10.55 7.40
C TYR A 50 9.71 -10.30 6.50
N TYR A 51 9.50 -10.05 5.21
CA TYR A 51 10.57 -9.92 4.21
C TYR A 51 10.95 -8.45 3.92
N GLY A 52 9.97 -7.54 3.91
CA GLY A 52 10.21 -6.12 3.64
C GLY A 52 9.29 -5.49 2.61
N ALA A 53 9.48 -4.18 2.42
CA ALA A 53 8.65 -3.37 1.53
C ALA A 53 8.56 -3.93 0.10
N PHE A 54 9.65 -4.49 -0.42
CA PHE A 54 9.75 -4.95 -1.80
C PHE A 54 8.86 -6.17 -2.05
N GLU A 55 8.99 -7.22 -1.25
CA GLU A 55 8.16 -8.42 -1.33
C GLU A 55 6.69 -8.09 -1.05
N GLY A 56 6.42 -7.26 -0.04
CA GLY A 56 5.07 -6.78 0.28
C GLY A 56 4.40 -6.07 -0.90
N TYR A 57 5.08 -5.11 -1.54
CA TYR A 57 4.57 -4.40 -2.71
C TYR A 57 4.29 -5.35 -3.87
N TRP A 58 5.29 -6.13 -4.30
CA TRP A 58 5.17 -6.90 -5.54
C TRP A 58 4.24 -8.09 -5.43
N CYS A 59 4.14 -8.76 -4.26
CA CYS A 59 3.14 -9.81 -4.10
C CYS A 59 1.71 -9.23 -4.10
N TYR A 60 1.51 -7.98 -3.65
CA TYR A 60 0.24 -7.30 -3.82
C TYR A 60 -0.08 -7.07 -5.30
N VAL A 61 0.86 -6.52 -6.07
CA VAL A 61 0.71 -6.26 -7.51
C VAL A 61 0.34 -7.54 -8.26
N VAL A 62 1.07 -8.64 -8.02
CA VAL A 62 0.78 -9.95 -8.64
C VAL A 62 -0.61 -10.44 -8.26
N GLY A 63 -1.00 -10.31 -6.99
CA GLY A 63 -2.33 -10.70 -6.53
C GLY A 63 -3.46 -9.89 -7.16
N GLN A 64 -3.28 -8.57 -7.33
CA GLN A 64 -4.26 -7.74 -8.04
C GLN A 64 -4.36 -8.08 -9.51
N LEU A 65 -3.24 -8.38 -10.16
CA LEU A 65 -3.25 -8.85 -11.54
C LEU A 65 -4.08 -10.13 -11.68
N ILE A 66 -3.88 -11.10 -10.79
CA ILE A 66 -4.67 -12.34 -10.76
C ILE A 66 -6.16 -12.04 -10.52
N ARG A 67 -6.47 -11.20 -9.53
CA ARG A 67 -7.85 -10.77 -9.23
C ARG A 67 -8.51 -10.16 -10.45
N TYR A 68 -7.83 -9.24 -11.14
CA TYR A 68 -8.44 -8.54 -12.27
C TYR A 68 -8.62 -9.47 -13.46
N ILE A 69 -7.64 -10.32 -13.78
CA ILE A 69 -7.78 -11.31 -14.85
C ILE A 69 -8.97 -12.26 -14.58
N THR A 70 -9.19 -12.64 -13.32
CA THR A 70 -10.18 -13.66 -12.96
C THR A 70 -11.58 -13.12 -12.67
N GLN A 71 -11.70 -11.92 -12.09
CA GLN A 71 -12.99 -11.37 -11.62
C GLN A 71 -13.45 -10.15 -12.42
N SER A 72 -12.54 -9.38 -13.03
CA SER A 72 -12.88 -8.08 -13.64
C SER A 72 -11.88 -7.67 -14.73
N PRO A 73 -11.73 -8.45 -15.82
CA PRO A 73 -10.66 -8.24 -16.80
C PRO A 73 -10.78 -6.90 -17.53
N SER A 74 -12.00 -6.37 -17.66
CA SER A 74 -12.25 -5.04 -18.22
C SER A 74 -11.56 -3.92 -17.44
N LYS A 75 -11.35 -4.08 -16.12
CA LYS A 75 -10.65 -3.07 -15.31
C LYS A 75 -9.18 -2.92 -15.68
N LEU A 76 -8.50 -3.99 -16.12
CA LEU A 76 -7.11 -3.91 -16.59
C LEU A 76 -6.97 -3.07 -17.85
N ILE A 77 -8.00 -3.06 -18.70
CA ILE A 77 -7.99 -2.28 -19.95
C ILE A 77 -8.28 -0.81 -19.64
N VAL A 78 -9.28 -0.56 -18.80
CA VAL A 78 -9.73 0.80 -18.46
C VAL A 78 -8.71 1.53 -17.58
N ASN A 79 -8.08 0.82 -16.65
CA ASN A 79 -7.10 1.40 -15.74
C ASN A 79 -6.00 0.38 -15.36
N PRO A 80 -5.01 0.16 -16.24
CA PRO A 80 -3.94 -0.80 -15.99
C PRO A 80 -3.03 -0.41 -14.82
N PHE A 81 -3.02 0.85 -14.38
CA PHE A 81 -2.15 1.33 -13.32
C PHE A 81 -2.67 1.03 -11.91
N ASP A 82 -3.95 0.67 -11.77
CA ASP A 82 -4.59 0.41 -10.47
C ASP A 82 -3.97 -0.77 -9.72
N ILE A 83 -3.38 -1.74 -10.43
CA ILE A 83 -2.66 -2.86 -9.80
C ILE A 83 -1.35 -2.45 -9.13
N PHE A 84 -0.77 -1.31 -9.53
CA PHE A 84 0.50 -0.78 -9.01
C PHE A 84 0.30 0.27 -7.92
N MET A 85 -0.92 0.76 -7.74
CA MET A 85 -1.23 1.95 -6.97
C MET A 85 -2.28 1.67 -5.90
N GLY A 86 -2.45 2.60 -4.95
CA GLY A 86 -3.27 2.38 -3.77
C GLY A 86 -2.59 1.47 -2.75
N SER A 87 -3.18 0.32 -2.47
CA SER A 87 -2.76 -0.60 -1.39
C SER A 87 -1.35 -1.18 -1.51
N PRO A 88 -0.78 -1.44 -2.71
CA PRO A 88 0.66 -1.75 -2.84
C PRO A 88 1.54 -0.65 -2.22
N CYS A 89 1.24 0.62 -2.47
CA CYS A 89 1.99 1.75 -1.91
C CYS A 89 1.86 1.83 -0.38
N ALA A 90 0.70 1.42 0.16
CA ALA A 90 0.50 1.29 1.61
C ALA A 90 1.50 0.30 2.24
N MET A 91 1.88 -0.77 1.53
CA MET A 91 2.87 -1.74 2.03
C MET A 91 4.23 -1.07 2.21
N ILE A 92 4.67 -0.22 1.28
CA ILE A 92 5.94 0.50 1.38
C ILE A 92 5.91 1.47 2.56
N PHE A 93 4.83 2.24 2.69
CA PHE A 93 4.65 3.18 3.79
C PHE A 93 4.66 2.48 5.16
N CYS A 94 3.85 1.43 5.33
CA CYS A 94 3.78 0.67 6.57
C CYS A 94 5.12 0.00 6.88
N ALA A 95 5.80 -0.58 5.88
CA ALA A 95 7.11 -1.20 6.04
C ALA A 95 8.15 -0.25 6.61
N TRP A 96 8.12 1.00 6.16
CA TRP A 96 9.00 2.06 6.65
C TRP A 96 8.68 2.40 8.10
N ILE A 97 7.40 2.62 8.44
CA ILE A 97 6.95 2.97 9.80
C ILE A 97 7.33 1.89 10.81
N ILE A 98 6.98 0.62 10.55
CA ILE A 98 7.22 -0.49 11.51
C ILE A 98 8.70 -0.76 11.76
N ARG A 99 9.57 -0.36 10.82
CA ARG A 99 11.03 -0.47 10.94
C ARG A 99 11.64 0.75 11.61
N LYS A 100 11.05 1.93 11.42
CA LYS A 100 11.55 3.17 12.00
C LYS A 100 11.17 3.36 13.47
N VAL A 101 9.97 2.94 13.85
CA VAL A 101 9.46 3.08 15.22
C VAL A 101 10.06 1.98 16.12
N ARG A 102 10.40 2.33 17.36
CA ARG A 102 10.93 1.36 18.33
C ARG A 102 9.81 0.43 18.82
N TYR A 103 10.14 -0.86 18.94
CA TYR A 103 9.25 -1.84 19.59
C TYR A 103 9.06 -1.52 21.08
N PRO A 104 7.86 -1.69 21.66
CA PRO A 104 6.66 -2.28 21.04
C PRO A 104 5.75 -1.30 20.27
N LEU A 105 6.08 -0.01 20.27
CA LEU A 105 5.24 1.03 19.65
C LEU A 105 5.12 0.89 18.13
N ASN A 106 6.02 0.15 17.49
CA ASN A 106 5.98 -0.11 16.05
C ASN A 106 4.71 -0.84 15.60
N LEU A 107 4.16 -1.70 16.45
CA LEU A 107 2.90 -2.40 16.20
C LEU A 107 1.74 -1.40 16.06
N ILE A 108 1.60 -0.55 17.07
CA ILE A 108 0.56 0.49 17.13
C ILE A 108 0.78 1.48 15.98
N ALA A 109 2.02 1.90 15.75
CA ALA A 109 2.35 2.82 14.66
C ALA A 109 2.04 2.22 13.27
N GLY A 110 2.25 0.91 13.07
CA GLY A 110 1.89 0.23 11.82
C GLY A 110 0.38 0.24 11.55
N VAL A 111 -0.43 -0.04 12.58
CA VAL A 111 -1.91 0.01 12.48
C VAL A 111 -2.37 1.43 12.20
N LEU A 112 -1.89 2.41 12.97
CA LEU A 112 -2.25 3.81 12.78
C LEU A 112 -1.80 4.33 11.40
N ALA A 113 -0.63 3.92 10.92
CA ALA A 113 -0.16 4.26 9.58
C ALA A 113 -1.08 3.67 8.49
N ALA A 114 -1.49 2.41 8.60
CA ALA A 114 -2.41 1.82 7.64
C ALA A 114 -3.76 2.56 7.62
N ILE A 115 -4.30 2.91 8.79
CA ILE A 115 -5.55 3.68 8.91
C ILE A 115 -5.37 5.06 8.28
N LEU A 116 -4.28 5.76 8.61
CA LEU A 116 -3.99 7.09 8.09
C LEU A 116 -3.84 7.09 6.57
N PHE A 117 -3.09 6.12 6.02
CA PHE A 117 -2.92 5.98 4.57
C PHE A 117 -4.26 5.74 3.89
N HIS A 118 -5.08 4.82 4.42
CA HIS A 118 -6.40 4.54 3.86
C HIS A 118 -7.30 5.76 3.94
N ALA A 119 -7.47 6.37 5.11
CA ALA A 119 -8.29 7.56 5.30
C ALA A 119 -7.85 8.72 4.37
N TYR A 120 -6.55 8.93 4.22
CA TYR A 120 -6.00 9.95 3.35
C TYR A 120 -6.30 9.70 1.87
N THR A 121 -6.18 8.46 1.40
CA THR A 121 -6.33 8.11 -0.02
C THR A 121 -7.78 7.82 -0.42
N ILE A 122 -8.62 7.41 0.53
CA ILE A 122 -10.03 7.09 0.29
C ILE A 122 -10.93 8.33 0.34
N PHE A 123 -10.51 9.41 1.00
CA PHE A 123 -11.30 10.65 1.05
C PHE A 123 -11.55 11.23 -0.35
N PRO A 124 -10.53 11.43 -1.21
CA PRO A 124 -10.77 11.87 -2.59
C PRO A 124 -11.70 10.94 -3.36
N TYR A 125 -11.52 9.61 -3.23
CA TYR A 125 -12.43 8.64 -3.84
C TYR A 125 -13.87 8.85 -3.41
N CYS A 126 -14.12 9.06 -2.11
CA CYS A 126 -15.46 9.28 -1.60
C CYS A 126 -16.11 10.53 -2.23
N VAL A 127 -15.36 11.64 -2.32
CA VAL A 127 -15.85 12.88 -2.94
C VAL A 127 -16.08 12.70 -4.45
N ILE A 128 -15.13 12.10 -5.16
CA ILE A 128 -15.18 12.00 -6.62
C ILE A 128 -16.22 10.99 -7.08
N VAL A 129 -16.32 9.83 -6.42
CA VAL A 129 -17.21 8.74 -6.86
C VAL A 129 -18.63 8.92 -6.34
N TYR A 130 -18.83 9.44 -5.13
CA TYR A 130 -20.15 9.56 -4.52
C TYR A 130 -20.66 11.01 -4.41
N GLY A 131 -19.76 12.00 -4.54
CA GLY A 131 -20.11 13.41 -4.37
C GLY A 131 -20.09 13.87 -2.91
N TRP A 132 -20.07 15.20 -2.73
CA TRP A 132 -20.10 15.85 -1.41
C TRP A 132 -21.36 15.56 -0.61
N GLU A 133 -22.47 15.31 -1.28
CA GLU A 133 -23.76 15.01 -0.67
C GLU A 133 -23.71 13.72 0.18
N LEU A 134 -22.95 12.73 -0.28
CA LEU A 134 -22.87 11.41 0.35
C LEU A 134 -21.58 11.21 1.16
N VAL A 135 -20.56 12.07 0.98
CA VAL A 135 -19.23 11.89 1.58
C VAL A 135 -19.27 11.73 3.10
N SER A 136 -20.16 12.47 3.78
CA SER A 136 -20.32 12.42 5.25
C SER A 136 -20.77 11.06 5.77
N ILE A 137 -21.37 10.23 4.90
CA ILE A 137 -21.82 8.87 5.22
C ILE A 137 -20.83 7.84 4.67
N VAL A 138 -20.46 7.94 3.40
CA VAL A 138 -19.63 6.92 2.75
C VAL A 138 -18.19 6.92 3.26
N PHE A 139 -17.62 8.08 3.63
CA PHE A 139 -16.25 8.13 4.12
C PHE A 139 -16.09 7.44 5.48
N PRO A 140 -16.91 7.74 6.51
CA PRO A 140 -16.86 6.99 7.76
C PRO A 140 -17.09 5.49 7.58
N LEU A 141 -18.02 5.10 6.70
CA LEU A 141 -18.24 3.69 6.38
C LEU A 141 -16.96 3.07 5.83
N GLN A 142 -16.35 3.66 4.80
CA GLN A 142 -15.09 3.19 4.18
C GLN A 142 -13.93 3.08 5.19
N VAL A 143 -13.86 4.00 6.17
CA VAL A 143 -12.87 3.91 7.25
C VAL A 143 -13.19 2.75 8.20
N LEU A 144 -14.45 2.54 8.57
CA LEU A 144 -14.86 1.48 9.50
C LEU A 144 -14.50 0.08 9.01
N GLY A 145 -14.81 -0.27 7.77
CA GLY A 145 -14.45 -1.60 7.28
C GLY A 145 -12.98 -1.71 6.84
N ALA A 146 -12.29 -0.60 6.57
CA ALA A 146 -10.84 -0.63 6.54
C ALA A 146 -10.24 -1.01 7.90
N LEU A 147 -10.84 -0.57 9.03
CA LEU A 147 -10.41 -1.04 10.36
C LEU A 147 -10.55 -2.56 10.50
N ILE A 148 -11.62 -3.16 9.94
CA ILE A 148 -11.79 -4.63 9.94
C ILE A 148 -10.65 -5.28 9.17
N VAL A 149 -10.39 -4.85 7.93
CA VAL A 149 -9.33 -5.39 7.09
C VAL A 149 -7.95 -5.22 7.75
N ILE A 150 -7.67 -4.03 8.28
CA ILE A 150 -6.41 -3.71 8.97
C ILE A 150 -6.25 -4.58 10.22
N SER A 151 -7.31 -4.85 10.97
CA SER A 151 -7.28 -5.71 12.15
C SER A 151 -6.93 -7.16 11.77
N VAL A 152 -7.55 -7.70 10.72
CA VAL A 152 -7.20 -9.04 10.20
C VAL A 152 -5.75 -9.07 9.70
N CYS A 153 -5.35 -8.05 8.93
CA CYS A 153 -3.97 -7.92 8.45
C CYS A 153 -2.98 -7.84 9.61
N PHE A 154 -3.30 -7.12 10.68
CA PHE A 154 -2.45 -7.02 11.87
C PHE A 154 -2.25 -8.40 12.51
N VAL A 155 -3.34 -9.14 12.77
CA VAL A 155 -3.27 -10.46 13.40
C VAL A 155 -2.44 -11.42 12.54
N VAL A 156 -2.70 -11.49 11.24
CA VAL A 156 -1.99 -12.42 10.35
C VAL A 156 -0.55 -11.98 10.12
N ALA A 157 -0.29 -10.69 9.87
CA ALA A 157 1.04 -10.21 9.56
C ALA A 157 1.98 -10.32 10.75
N PHE A 158 1.55 -9.84 11.93
CA PHE A 158 2.40 -9.89 13.12
C PHE A 158 2.41 -11.25 13.78
N GLY A 159 1.26 -11.93 13.89
CA GLY A 159 1.18 -13.30 14.41
C GLY A 159 1.94 -14.29 13.53
N GLY A 160 1.71 -14.24 12.21
CA GLY A 160 2.40 -15.08 11.23
C GLY A 160 3.90 -14.80 11.17
N ALA A 161 4.32 -13.53 11.10
CA ALA A 161 5.74 -13.20 11.10
C ALA A 161 6.44 -13.63 12.40
N THR A 162 5.79 -13.45 13.56
CA THR A 162 6.31 -13.90 14.85
C THR A 162 6.51 -15.41 14.88
N TYR A 163 5.52 -16.17 14.40
CA TYR A 163 5.64 -17.62 14.29
C TYR A 163 6.81 -18.01 13.38
N MET A 164 6.92 -17.38 12.21
CA MET A 164 7.98 -17.68 11.24
C MET A 164 9.38 -17.34 11.77
N TRP A 165 9.57 -16.26 12.52
CA TRP A 165 10.86 -15.96 13.16
C TRP A 165 11.18 -16.98 14.24
N LYS A 166 10.22 -17.30 15.12
CA LYS A 166 10.41 -18.33 16.16
C LYS A 166 10.78 -19.69 15.58
N ALA A 167 10.11 -20.11 14.50
CA ALA A 167 10.38 -21.37 13.81
C ALA A 167 11.81 -21.44 13.24
N ARG A 168 12.45 -20.29 12.97
CA ARG A 168 13.84 -20.20 12.51
C ARG A 168 14.85 -19.91 13.61
N GLY A 169 14.41 -19.79 14.86
CA GLY A 169 15.27 -19.35 15.97
C GLY A 169 15.72 -17.89 15.87
N GLU A 170 15.03 -17.07 15.07
CA GLU A 170 15.33 -15.64 14.91
C GLU A 170 14.60 -14.80 15.98
N PRO A 171 15.20 -13.67 16.41
CA PRO A 171 14.52 -12.76 17.32
C PRO A 171 13.34 -12.08 16.61
N ILE A 172 12.28 -11.77 17.38
CA ILE A 172 11.11 -11.06 16.86
C ILE A 172 11.55 -9.66 16.39
N PHE A 173 11.17 -9.31 15.16
CA PHE A 173 11.62 -8.08 14.47
C PHE A 173 13.14 -8.03 14.27
N PRO A 174 13.71 -8.95 13.47
CA PRO A 174 15.16 -9.12 13.35
C PRO A 174 15.87 -7.86 12.84
N TRP A 175 15.19 -7.02 12.06
CA TRP A 175 15.74 -5.75 11.58
C TRP A 175 16.15 -4.77 12.67
N ARG A 176 15.58 -4.89 13.88
CA ARG A 176 15.94 -4.02 15.01
C ARG A 176 17.37 -4.22 15.47
N PHE A 177 17.96 -5.37 15.15
CA PHE A 177 19.31 -5.74 15.54
C PHE A 177 20.33 -5.46 14.42
N ILE A 178 19.86 -5.03 13.25
CA ILE A 178 20.72 -4.60 12.15
C ILE A 178 21.22 -3.19 12.48
N LYS A 179 22.54 -3.03 12.60
CA LYS A 179 23.15 -1.72 12.84
C LYS A 179 22.99 -0.84 11.60
N PRO A 180 22.64 0.45 11.74
CA PRO A 180 22.66 1.38 10.62
C PRO A 180 24.07 1.45 10.02
N GLU A 181 24.17 1.27 8.72
CA GLU A 181 25.44 1.34 7.99
C GLU A 181 25.50 2.63 7.17
N GLU A 182 26.34 3.59 7.58
CA GLU A 182 26.45 4.91 6.92
C GLU A 182 26.76 4.82 5.41
N ARG A 183 27.34 3.72 4.96
CA ARG A 183 27.76 3.48 3.56
C ARG A 183 26.70 2.80 2.69
N PHE A 184 25.58 2.34 3.27
CA PHE A 184 24.60 1.51 2.55
C PHE A 184 23.39 2.28 2.01
N SER A 185 23.34 3.61 2.16
CA SER A 185 22.25 4.41 1.60
C SER A 185 22.25 4.37 0.07
N VAL A 186 21.18 3.84 -0.52
CA VAL A 186 20.98 3.79 -1.99
C VAL A 186 20.32 5.08 -2.51
N ALA A 187 19.67 5.84 -1.64
CA ALA A 187 18.96 7.07 -2.00
C ALA A 187 19.82 8.33 -1.82
N ASN A 188 19.81 9.19 -2.84
CA ASN A 188 20.39 10.54 -2.81
C ASN A 188 19.38 11.55 -2.21
N ARG A 189 19.87 12.55 -1.45
CA ARG A 189 19.10 13.70 -0.97
C ARG A 189 18.25 14.38 -2.07
N THR A 190 18.78 14.56 -3.28
CA THR A 190 18.03 15.13 -4.42
C THR A 190 16.81 14.29 -4.78
N ARG A 191 16.92 12.97 -4.82
CA ARG A 191 15.78 12.08 -5.12
C ARG A 191 14.69 12.19 -4.07
N ILE A 192 15.08 12.30 -2.80
CA ILE A 192 14.13 12.47 -1.70
C ILE A 192 13.39 13.80 -1.86
N LEU A 193 14.11 14.91 -2.09
CA LEU A 193 13.50 16.22 -2.31
C LEU A 193 12.51 16.20 -3.50
N ILE A 194 12.91 15.59 -4.62
CA ILE A 194 12.03 15.42 -5.79
C ILE A 194 10.79 14.59 -5.43
N SER A 195 10.97 13.45 -4.77
CA SER A 195 9.85 12.58 -4.38
C SER A 195 8.91 13.26 -3.38
N THR A 196 9.44 14.09 -2.47
CA THR A 196 8.66 14.90 -1.53
C THR A 196 7.86 15.97 -2.26
N ALA A 197 8.49 16.72 -3.16
CA ALA A 197 7.80 17.72 -3.98
C ALA A 197 6.70 17.09 -4.83
N PHE A 198 6.97 15.92 -5.42
CA PHE A 198 6.00 15.17 -6.20
C PHE A 198 4.82 14.67 -5.33
N MET A 199 5.09 14.11 -4.15
CA MET A 199 4.05 13.71 -3.19
C MET A 199 3.17 14.91 -2.79
N ILE A 200 3.78 16.04 -2.43
CA ILE A 200 3.03 17.26 -2.04
C ILE A 200 2.19 17.77 -3.22
N LEU A 201 2.76 17.86 -4.42
CA LEU A 201 2.06 18.37 -5.60
C LEU A 201 0.88 17.47 -5.97
N THR A 202 1.08 16.16 -6.03
CA THR A 202 0.01 15.19 -6.35
C THR A 202 -1.10 15.21 -5.30
N SER A 203 -0.75 15.33 -4.01
CA SER A 203 -1.68 15.56 -2.92
C SER A 203 -2.51 16.84 -3.09
N ILE A 204 -1.86 17.97 -3.37
CA ILE A 204 -2.55 19.27 -3.56
C ILE A 204 -3.50 19.20 -4.76
N ILE A 205 -3.04 18.67 -5.89
CA ILE A 205 -3.86 18.55 -7.11
C ILE A 205 -5.10 17.72 -6.82
N ALA A 206 -4.92 16.55 -6.20
CA ALA A 206 -6.02 15.63 -5.98
C ALA A 206 -7.06 16.15 -5.00
N TYR A 207 -6.62 16.70 -3.86
CA TYR A 207 -7.52 17.34 -2.92
C TYR A 207 -8.14 18.60 -3.53
N GLY A 208 -7.39 19.37 -4.32
CA GLY A 208 -7.90 20.54 -5.04
C GLY A 208 -9.07 20.18 -5.95
N ILE A 209 -8.97 19.10 -6.73
CA ILE A 209 -10.04 18.64 -7.61
C ILE A 209 -11.32 18.30 -6.83
N CYS A 210 -11.19 17.79 -5.61
CA CYS A 210 -12.35 17.50 -4.75
C CYS A 210 -13.20 18.75 -4.49
N PHE A 211 -12.65 19.96 -4.57
CA PHE A 211 -13.37 21.22 -4.34
C PHE A 211 -13.74 21.96 -5.64
N THR A 212 -13.54 21.33 -6.80
CA THR A 212 -13.92 21.93 -8.09
C THR A 212 -15.38 21.62 -8.44
N PRO A 213 -16.04 22.44 -9.28
CA PRO A 213 -17.40 22.13 -9.76
C PRO A 213 -17.45 20.82 -10.56
N TYR A 214 -16.33 20.35 -11.10
CA TYR A 214 -16.24 19.12 -11.90
C TYR A 214 -16.60 17.84 -11.14
N VAL A 215 -16.63 17.85 -9.80
CA VAL A 215 -17.08 16.68 -9.02
C VAL A 215 -18.58 16.72 -8.65
N SER A 216 -19.28 17.79 -9.00
CA SER A 216 -20.73 17.93 -8.76
C SER A 216 -21.55 16.89 -9.53
N ALA A 217 -22.73 16.55 -9.02
CA ALA A 217 -23.65 15.63 -9.70
C ALA A 217 -24.10 16.14 -11.06
N GLU A 218 -24.21 17.46 -11.23
CA GLU A 218 -24.61 18.12 -12.48
C GLU A 218 -23.60 17.91 -13.61
N ILE A 219 -22.29 17.94 -13.30
CA ILE A 219 -21.23 17.81 -14.32
C ILE A 219 -20.75 16.37 -14.44
N ALA A 220 -20.42 15.72 -13.32
CA ALA A 220 -19.85 14.38 -13.34
C ALA A 220 -20.89 13.26 -13.47
N GLY A 221 -22.17 13.61 -13.41
CA GLY A 221 -23.27 12.66 -13.43
C GLY A 221 -23.44 11.91 -12.10
N PRO A 222 -24.24 10.84 -12.10
CA PRO A 222 -24.56 10.06 -10.89
C PRO A 222 -23.35 9.28 -10.36
N PRO A 223 -23.40 8.80 -9.10
CA PRO A 223 -22.36 7.93 -8.57
C PRO A 223 -22.05 6.74 -9.48
N TYR A 224 -20.78 6.36 -9.55
CA TYR A 224 -20.26 5.31 -10.44
C TYR A 224 -20.45 5.55 -11.96
N SER A 225 -20.78 6.78 -12.38
CA SER A 225 -20.74 7.11 -13.81
C SER A 225 -19.33 6.83 -14.39
N PRO A 226 -19.21 6.48 -15.68
CA PRO A 226 -17.91 6.25 -16.32
C PRO A 226 -16.94 7.42 -16.13
N TYR A 227 -17.46 8.66 -16.17
CA TYR A 227 -16.66 9.86 -15.96
C TYR A 227 -16.12 9.96 -14.53
N ARG A 228 -16.94 9.70 -13.49
CA ARG A 228 -16.47 9.67 -12.10
C ARG A 228 -15.41 8.61 -11.85
N LEU A 229 -15.58 7.41 -12.40
CA LEU A 229 -14.60 6.32 -12.28
C LEU A 229 -13.29 6.64 -13.00
N TRP A 230 -13.38 7.29 -14.15
CA TRP A 230 -12.22 7.83 -14.85
C TRP A 230 -11.53 8.91 -14.02
N MET A 231 -12.26 9.89 -13.48
CA MET A 231 -11.68 10.93 -12.61
C MET A 231 -11.02 10.35 -11.37
N ASP A 232 -11.66 9.42 -10.66
CA ASP A 232 -11.04 8.75 -9.49
C ASP A 232 -9.73 8.08 -9.88
N SER A 233 -9.72 7.38 -11.01
CA SER A 233 -8.52 6.76 -11.54
C SER A 233 -7.42 7.79 -11.74
N TRP A 234 -7.70 8.95 -12.35
CA TRP A 234 -6.68 9.99 -12.55
C TRP A 234 -6.26 10.75 -11.30
N ILE A 235 -7.03 10.67 -10.21
CA ILE A 235 -6.80 11.48 -9.01
C ILE A 235 -6.18 10.66 -7.87
N ARG A 236 -6.73 9.47 -7.58
CA ARG A 236 -6.25 8.58 -6.51
C ARG A 236 -4.89 7.95 -6.85
N HIS A 237 -4.64 7.70 -8.13
CA HIS A 237 -3.44 7.03 -8.62
C HIS A 237 -2.18 7.89 -8.44
N PRO A 238 -2.16 9.17 -8.88
CA PRO A 238 -1.01 10.04 -8.62
C PRO A 238 -0.70 10.25 -7.14
N ILE A 239 -1.70 10.41 -6.27
CA ILE A 239 -1.46 10.57 -4.82
C ILE A 239 -0.76 9.34 -4.26
N THR A 240 -1.31 8.15 -4.53
CA THR A 240 -0.79 6.91 -3.97
C THR A 240 0.59 6.58 -4.53
N LEU A 241 0.84 6.86 -5.80
CA LEU A 241 2.15 6.79 -6.42
C LEU A 241 3.13 7.77 -5.77
N GLY A 242 2.72 9.02 -5.53
CA GLY A 242 3.57 10.03 -4.91
C GLY A 242 4.00 9.65 -3.50
N ILE A 243 3.04 9.19 -2.68
CA ILE A 243 3.31 8.66 -1.34
C ILE A 243 4.21 7.43 -1.42
N GLY A 244 3.87 6.46 -2.28
CA GLY A 244 4.63 5.22 -2.46
C GLY A 244 6.07 5.49 -2.89
N TRP A 245 6.28 6.42 -3.82
CA TRP A 245 7.61 6.81 -4.28
C TRP A 245 8.40 7.50 -3.18
N PHE A 246 7.81 8.46 -2.46
CA PHE A 246 8.48 9.12 -1.34
C PHE A 246 8.93 8.10 -0.28
N PHE A 247 8.02 7.24 0.18
CA PHE A 247 8.37 6.24 1.19
C PHE A 247 9.33 5.18 0.67
N TRP A 248 9.33 4.89 -0.64
CA TRP A 248 10.35 4.04 -1.26
C TRP A 248 11.74 4.68 -1.21
N GLU A 249 11.87 5.98 -1.53
CA GLU A 249 13.14 6.71 -1.40
C GLU A 249 13.59 6.76 0.07
N MET A 250 12.67 6.97 1.00
CA MET A 250 12.95 6.95 2.45
C MET A 250 13.35 5.56 2.95
N TYR A 251 12.75 4.49 2.42
CA TYR A 251 13.12 3.11 2.73
C TYR A 251 14.54 2.81 2.25
N LYS A 252 14.88 3.23 1.02
CA LYS A 252 16.22 3.04 0.43
C LYS A 252 17.37 3.78 1.13
N ARG A 253 17.08 4.77 1.98
CA ARG A 253 18.11 5.36 2.86
C ARG A 253 18.65 4.37 3.88
N ASN A 254 17.84 3.37 4.25
CA ASN A 254 18.18 2.35 5.23
C ASN A 254 18.48 1.05 4.46
N GLY A 255 19.52 1.09 3.62
CA GLY A 255 19.84 -0.01 2.70
C GLY A 255 20.11 -1.35 3.40
N GLU A 256 20.52 -1.30 4.67
CA GLU A 256 20.69 -2.46 5.54
C GLU A 256 19.39 -3.25 5.75
N TRP A 257 18.21 -2.61 5.62
CA TRP A 257 16.92 -3.30 5.72
C TRP A 257 16.65 -4.25 4.54
N PHE A 258 17.39 -4.13 3.43
CA PHE A 258 17.26 -5.09 2.33
C PHE A 258 18.00 -6.40 2.58
N LYS A 259 18.88 -6.46 3.59
CA LYS A 259 19.63 -7.67 3.97
C LYS A 259 18.73 -8.74 4.62
N ILE A 260 17.60 -8.35 5.20
CA ILE A 260 16.61 -9.26 5.82
C ILE A 260 16.09 -10.32 4.83
N SER A 261 16.17 -10.00 3.54
CA SER A 261 15.56 -10.75 2.45
C SER A 261 16.54 -11.61 1.63
N GLU A 262 17.85 -11.56 1.93
CA GLU A 262 18.87 -12.47 1.39
C GLU A 262 18.82 -13.84 2.08
#